data_AF-J9DNR1-F1
#
_entry.id   AF-J9DNR1-F1
#
_cell.length_a   1.000
_cell.length_b   1.000
_cell.length_c   1.000
_cell.angle_alpha   90.00
_cell.angle_beta   90.00
_cell.angle_gamma   90.00
#
_symmetry.space_group_name_H-M   'P 1'
#
loop_
_entity.id
_entity.type
_entity.pdbx_description
1 polymer ?
#
loop_
_entity_poly.entity_id
_entity_poly.type
_entity_poly.pdbx_seq_one_letter_code
_entity_poly.pdbx_strand_id
1 'polypeptide(L)'
;MGKILQTHPKAVQAHKDIVLRCLDDRDESIRLRALDLLYGMVSKRNIMEIVRKLMDHVDAAEGSYYRDELLSRIIAICSYNNYQYITNFEWYISVLVELTKVEGTRHGTMIAEQVFI
;
A
#
# COMPACT_ATOMS: atom_id res chain seq x y z
N MET A 1 -9.29 -7.55 8.94
CA MET A 1 -7.94 -7.32 9.52
C MET A 1 -7.40 -8.62 10.11
N GLY A 2 -6.12 -8.94 9.89
CA GLY A 2 -5.52 -10.18 10.38
C GLY A 2 -5.39 -10.21 11.91
N LYS A 3 -6.06 -11.18 12.57
CA LYS A 3 -6.09 -11.32 14.04
C LYS A 3 -4.70 -11.40 14.70
N ILE A 4 -3.68 -11.84 13.95
CA ILE A 4 -2.31 -11.98 14.44
C ILE A 4 -1.61 -10.63 14.59
N LEU A 5 -1.92 -9.63 13.74
CA LEU A 5 -1.34 -8.29 13.87
C LEU A 5 -1.79 -7.58 15.14
N GLN A 6 -3.03 -7.80 15.56
CA GLN A 6 -3.56 -7.21 16.78
C GLN A 6 -3.02 -7.89 18.05
N THR A 7 -2.68 -9.17 17.96
CA THR A 7 -2.21 -9.94 19.12
C THR A 7 -0.69 -9.97 19.26
N HIS A 8 0.05 -9.94 18.15
CA HIS A 8 1.51 -10.13 18.13
C HIS A 8 2.23 -9.20 17.12
N PRO A 9 2.08 -7.87 17.21
CA PRO A 9 2.60 -6.92 16.21
C PRO A 9 4.13 -6.98 16.03
N LYS A 10 4.88 -7.21 17.12
CA LYS A 10 6.36 -7.30 17.06
C LYS A 10 6.86 -8.54 16.32
N ALA A 11 6.19 -9.68 16.51
CA ALA A 11 6.55 -10.92 15.83
C ALA A 11 6.30 -10.82 14.31
N VAL A 12 5.18 -10.21 13.93
CA VAL A 12 4.86 -9.99 12.51
C VAL A 12 5.88 -9.02 11.87
N GLN A 13 6.25 -7.94 12.57
CA GLN A 13 7.28 -7.00 12.09
C GLN A 13 8.65 -7.67 11.86
N ALA A 14 9.04 -8.65 12.69
CA ALA A 14 10.29 -9.39 12.51
C ALA A 14 10.33 -10.22 11.21
N HIS A 15 9.17 -10.49 10.60
CA HIS A 15 9.03 -11.27 9.38
C HIS A 15 8.57 -10.43 8.18
N LYS A 16 8.78 -9.11 8.21
CA LYS A 16 8.41 -8.18 7.13
C LYS A 16 8.89 -8.64 5.76
N ASP A 17 10.12 -9.16 5.65
CA ASP A 17 10.67 -9.63 4.37
C ASP A 17 9.88 -10.81 3.79
N ILE A 18 9.34 -11.69 4.65
CA ILE A 18 8.49 -12.79 4.22
C ILE A 18 7.19 -12.24 3.64
N VAL A 19 6.55 -11.31 4.34
CA VAL A 19 5.29 -10.69 3.90
C VAL A 19 5.49 -9.94 2.58
N LEU A 20 6.61 -9.23 2.41
CA LEU A 20 6.94 -8.57 1.15
C LEU A 20 7.11 -9.57 -0.01
N ARG A 21 7.79 -10.70 0.22
CA ARG A 21 7.91 -11.76 -0.81
C ARG A 21 6.58 -12.38 -1.21
N CYS A 22 5.58 -12.37 -0.33
CA CYS A 22 4.23 -12.86 -0.67
C CYS A 22 3.51 -11.98 -1.70
N LEU A 23 3.99 -10.76 -1.98
CA LEU A 23 3.47 -9.92 -3.07
C LEU A 23 3.83 -10.48 -4.45
N ASP A 24 4.89 -11.30 -4.55
CA ASP A 24 5.32 -11.99 -5.77
C ASP A 24 4.67 -13.38 -5.92
N ASP A 25 3.76 -13.77 -5.02
CA ASP A 25 3.15 -15.11 -5.08
C ASP A 25 2.27 -15.25 -6.33
N ARG A 26 2.29 -16.44 -6.92
CA ARG A 26 1.44 -16.78 -8.09
C ARG A 26 -0.05 -16.71 -7.75
N ASP A 27 -0.42 -17.00 -6.51
CA ASP A 27 -1.79 -16.98 -6.04
C ASP A 27 -2.20 -15.56 -5.61
N GLU A 28 -3.18 -15.00 -6.30
CA GLU A 28 -3.69 -13.65 -6.02
C GLU A 28 -4.25 -13.51 -4.61
N SER A 29 -4.86 -14.55 -4.05
CA SER A 29 -5.40 -14.51 -2.68
C SER A 29 -4.29 -14.34 -1.65
N ILE A 30 -3.12 -14.95 -1.87
CA ILE A 30 -1.93 -14.78 -1.01
C ILE A 30 -1.42 -13.35 -1.12
N ARG A 31 -1.32 -12.80 -2.33
CA ARG A 31 -0.91 -11.41 -2.55
C ARG A 31 -1.85 -10.42 -1.83
N LEU A 32 -3.16 -10.62 -1.92
CA LEU A 32 -4.16 -9.79 -1.22
C LEU A 32 -4.03 -9.88 0.30
N ARG A 33 -3.76 -11.09 0.85
CA ARG A 33 -3.51 -11.25 2.28
C ARG A 33 -2.21 -10.58 2.73
N ALA A 34 -1.19 -10.58 1.89
CA ALA A 34 0.04 -9.84 2.15
C ALA A 34 -0.22 -8.32 2.25
N LEU A 35 -1.06 -7.74 1.39
CA LEU A 35 -1.46 -6.33 1.48
C LEU A 35 -2.17 -6.00 2.81
N ASP A 36 -3.03 -6.90 3.28
CA ASP A 36 -3.68 -6.81 4.60
C ASP A 36 -2.70 -6.82 5.76
N LEU A 37 -1.66 -7.63 5.65
CA LEU A 37 -0.64 -7.68 6.67
C LEU A 37 0.22 -6.41 6.65
N LEU A 38 0.68 -5.98 5.46
CA LEU A 38 1.51 -4.79 5.30
C LEU A 38 0.84 -3.53 5.84
N TYR A 39 -0.46 -3.35 5.60
CA TYR A 39 -1.22 -2.22 6.14
C TYR A 39 -1.06 -2.07 7.66
N GLY A 40 -1.12 -3.18 8.41
CA GLY A 40 -0.96 -3.17 9.87
C GLY A 40 0.49 -3.05 10.35
N MET A 41 1.47 -3.16 9.45
CA MET A 41 2.91 -3.14 9.77
C MET A 41 3.56 -1.79 9.45
N VAL A 42 2.83 -0.88 8.80
CA VAL A 42 3.35 0.43 8.42
C VAL A 42 3.62 1.28 9.66
N SER A 43 4.72 2.03 9.58
CA SER A 43 5.16 3.03 10.55
C SER A 43 5.85 4.17 9.80
N LYS A 44 6.11 5.28 10.50
CA LYS A 44 6.90 6.42 9.97
C LYS A 44 8.26 5.99 9.39
N ARG A 45 8.85 4.90 9.91
CA ARG A 45 10.20 4.46 9.54
C ARG A 45 10.25 3.66 8.24
N ASN A 46 9.15 2.99 7.87
CA ASN A 46 9.14 2.02 6.77
C ASN A 46 8.10 2.34 5.67
N ILE A 47 7.27 3.37 5.84
CA ILE A 47 6.21 3.72 4.89
C ILE A 47 6.73 3.95 3.47
N MET A 48 7.81 4.72 3.30
CA MET A 48 8.36 5.02 1.97
C MET A 48 8.85 3.76 1.24
N GLU A 49 9.46 2.82 1.96
CA GLU A 49 9.92 1.55 1.40
C GLU A 49 8.75 0.65 1.00
N ILE A 50 7.72 0.55 1.86
CA ILE A 50 6.51 -0.23 1.58
C ILE A 50 5.79 0.34 0.37
N VAL A 51 5.54 1.66 0.33
CA VAL A 51 4.86 2.31 -0.80
C VAL A 51 5.65 2.11 -2.09
N ARG A 52 6.97 2.27 -2.08
CA ARG A 52 7.81 2.00 -3.25
C ARG A 52 7.61 0.57 -3.76
N LYS A 53 7.65 -0.42 -2.87
CA LYS A 53 7.42 -1.81 -3.23
C LYS A 53 6.04 -2.02 -3.84
N LEU A 54 4.99 -1.45 -3.25
CA LEU A 54 3.64 -1.56 -3.81
C LEU A 54 3.54 -0.90 -5.20
N MET A 55 4.21 0.23 -5.42
CA MET A 55 4.28 0.88 -6.74
C MET A 55 4.93 -0.04 -7.79
N ASP A 56 6.03 -0.72 -7.45
CA ASP A 56 6.67 -1.68 -8.36
C ASP A 56 5.68 -2.77 -8.84
N HIS A 57 4.75 -3.20 -7.97
CA HIS A 57 3.71 -4.18 -8.33
C HIS A 57 2.54 -3.57 -9.10
N VAL A 58 2.23 -2.28 -8.91
CA VAL A 58 1.17 -1.59 -9.67
C VAL A 58 1.50 -1.58 -11.15
N ASP A 59 2.76 -1.25 -11.48
CA ASP A 59 3.25 -1.21 -12.86
C ASP A 59 3.23 -2.60 -13.52
N ALA A 60 3.47 -3.66 -12.75
CA ALA A 60 3.48 -5.03 -13.26
C ALA A 60 2.07 -5.65 -13.43
N ALA A 61 1.05 -5.13 -12.74
CA ALA A 61 -0.27 -5.77 -12.60
C ALA A 61 -1.35 -5.24 -13.56
N GLU A 62 -0.99 -4.83 -14.78
CA GLU A 62 -1.88 -4.17 -15.74
C GLU A 62 -3.29 -4.79 -15.87
N GLY A 63 -4.33 -3.94 -15.78
CA GLY A 63 -5.74 -4.32 -16.01
C GLY A 63 -6.37 -5.28 -14.99
N SER A 64 -5.69 -5.63 -13.90
CA SER A 64 -6.16 -6.63 -12.93
C SER A 64 -6.91 -6.02 -11.72
N TYR A 65 -7.78 -6.82 -11.10
CA TYR A 65 -8.37 -6.51 -9.78
C TYR A 65 -7.28 -6.26 -8.72
N TYR A 66 -6.18 -7.01 -8.80
CA TYR A 66 -5.05 -6.85 -7.89
C TYR A 66 -4.40 -5.45 -7.98
N ARG A 67 -4.30 -4.86 -9.17
CA ARG A 67 -3.80 -3.49 -9.35
C ARG A 67 -4.68 -2.47 -8.65
N ASP A 68 -5.99 -2.64 -8.75
CA ASP A 68 -6.94 -1.76 -8.08
C ASP A 68 -6.81 -1.86 -6.55
N GLU A 69 -6.62 -3.07 -6.02
CA GLU A 69 -6.35 -3.29 -4.60
C GLU A 69 -5.01 -2.70 -4.14
N LEU A 70 -3.96 -2.75 -4.97
CA LEU A 70 -2.67 -2.11 -4.69
C LEU A 70 -2.81 -0.59 -4.58
N LEU A 71 -3.49 0.05 -5.54
CA LEU A 71 -3.73 1.50 -5.55
C LEU A 71 -4.52 1.93 -4.31
N SER A 72 -5.63 1.25 -4.05
CA SER A 72 -6.45 1.48 -2.86
C SER A 72 -5.64 1.29 -1.57
N ARG A 73 -4.75 0.30 -1.53
CA ARG A 73 -3.88 0.04 -0.39
C ARG A 73 -2.87 1.16 -0.16
N ILE A 74 -2.23 1.66 -1.21
CA ILE A 74 -1.25 2.76 -1.11
C ILE A 74 -1.93 3.99 -0.51
N ILE A 75 -3.09 4.38 -1.03
CA ILE A 75 -3.84 5.54 -0.54
C ILE A 75 -4.22 5.34 0.93
N ALA A 76 -4.76 4.17 1.29
CA ALA A 76 -5.15 3.87 2.67
C ALA A 76 -3.98 3.89 3.66
N ILE A 77 -2.80 3.39 3.24
CA ILE A 77 -1.58 3.44 4.06
C ILE A 77 -1.14 4.89 4.31
N CYS A 78 -1.13 5.71 3.25
CA CYS A 78 -0.65 7.07 3.34
C CYS A 78 -1.60 8.00 4.07
N SER A 79 -2.91 7.85 3.88
CA SER A 79 -3.94 8.68 4.53
C SER A 79 -4.29 8.25 5.96
N TYR A 80 -3.70 7.14 6.43
CA TYR A 80 -3.98 6.57 7.75
C TYR A 80 -3.94 7.59 8.88
N ASN A 81 -5.04 7.66 9.64
CA ASN A 81 -5.24 8.56 10.77
C ASN A 81 -4.78 10.01 10.50
N ASN A 82 -5.31 10.59 9.41
CA ASN A 82 -4.95 11.93 8.94
C ASN A 82 -3.45 12.10 8.69
N TYR A 83 -2.91 11.25 7.81
CA TYR A 83 -1.50 11.29 7.40
C TYR A 83 -0.49 11.07 8.54
N GLN A 84 -0.87 10.33 9.59
CA GLN A 84 -0.06 10.14 10.80
C GLN A 84 1.37 9.68 10.49
N TYR A 85 1.57 8.89 9.42
CA TYR A 85 2.86 8.34 9.04
C TYR A 85 3.63 9.16 8.00
N ILE A 86 3.02 10.18 7.38
CA ILE A 86 3.64 11.03 6.37
C ILE A 86 4.43 12.14 7.06
N THR A 87 5.73 12.22 6.75
CA THR A 87 6.61 13.29 7.22
C THR A 87 7.10 14.20 6.11
N ASN A 88 6.89 13.80 4.84
CA ASN A 88 7.23 14.57 3.65
C ASN A 88 6.02 14.51 2.69
N PHE A 89 5.28 15.62 2.62
CA PHE A 89 4.13 15.72 1.73
C PHE A 89 4.52 15.91 0.26
N GLU A 90 5.67 16.52 -0.06
CA GLU A 90 6.15 16.63 -1.44
C GLU A 90 6.37 15.22 -2.04
N TRP A 91 6.94 14.32 -1.25
CA TRP A 91 7.05 12.91 -1.63
C TRP A 91 5.67 12.27 -1.84
N TYR A 92 4.72 12.50 -0.92
CA TYR A 92 3.39 11.90 -1.05
C TYR A 92 2.62 12.44 -2.26
N ILE A 93 2.69 13.74 -2.55
CA ILE A 93 2.12 14.34 -3.76
C ILE A 93 2.75 13.71 -5.01
N SER A 94 4.07 13.47 -5.00
CA SER A 94 4.73 12.77 -6.11
C SER A 94 4.16 11.37 -6.31
N VAL A 95 3.93 10.62 -5.22
CA VAL A 95 3.25 9.32 -5.28
C VAL A 95 1.86 9.45 -5.90
N LEU A 96 1.03 10.39 -5.43
CA LEU A 96 -0.33 10.60 -5.96
C LEU A 96 -0.30 10.93 -7.46
N VAL A 97 0.63 11.76 -7.92
CA VAL A 97 0.82 12.08 -9.34
C VAL A 97 1.17 10.82 -10.13
N GLU A 98 2.06 9.96 -9.65
CA GLU A 98 2.34 8.68 -10.32
C GLU A 98 1.10 7.78 -10.38
N LEU A 99 0.29 7.72 -9.31
CA LEU A 99 -0.96 6.94 -9.33
C LEU A 99 -1.95 7.45 -10.40
N THR A 100 -1.98 8.76 -10.69
CA THR A 100 -2.88 9.30 -11.73
C THR A 100 -2.52 8.86 -13.15
N LYS A 101 -1.27 8.43 -13.37
CA LYS A 101 -0.80 7.96 -14.69
C LYS A 101 -1.24 6.53 -14.97
N VAL A 102 -1.74 5.80 -13.98
CA VAL A 102 -2.16 4.40 -14.14
C VAL A 102 -3.50 4.34 -14.87
N GLU A 103 -3.45 3.98 -16.14
CA GLU A 103 -4.62 3.92 -17.02
C GLU A 103 -5.57 2.76 -16.69
N GLY A 104 -6.86 2.97 -16.98
CA GLY A 104 -7.89 1.95 -16.83
C GLY A 104 -8.26 1.63 -15.38
N THR A 105 -8.09 2.59 -14.46
CA THR A 105 -8.41 2.44 -13.03
C THR A 105 -9.53 3.39 -12.61
N ARG A 106 -10.25 3.05 -11.54
CA ARG A 106 -11.40 3.83 -11.02
C ARG A 106 -11.03 4.71 -9.82
N HIS A 107 -9.74 4.91 -9.56
CA HIS A 107 -9.24 5.57 -8.34
C HIS A 107 -9.15 7.09 -8.44
N GLY A 108 -9.52 7.69 -9.58
CA GLY A 108 -9.42 9.14 -9.80
C GLY A 108 -10.09 9.96 -8.69
N THR A 109 -11.29 9.55 -8.25
CA THR A 109 -11.99 10.21 -7.13
C THR A 109 -11.24 10.07 -5.82
N MET A 110 -10.74 8.87 -5.49
CA MET A 110 -9.99 8.61 -4.26
C MET A 110 -8.69 9.41 -4.22
N ILE A 111 -8.00 9.57 -5.36
CA ILE A 111 -6.80 10.39 -5.46
C ILE A 111 -7.15 11.87 -5.31
N ALA A 112 -8.21 12.34 -5.97
CA ALA A 112 -8.64 13.73 -5.88
C ALA A 112 -8.98 14.14 -4.43
N GLU A 113 -9.66 13.26 -3.68
CA GLU A 113 -9.94 13.47 -2.26
C GLU A 113 -8.69 13.72 -1.42
N GLN A 114 -7.51 13.20 -1.82
CA GLN A 114 -6.26 13.43 -1.10
C GLN A 114 -5.63 14.81 -1.37
N VAL A 115 -5.99 15.46 -2.47
CA VAL A 115 -5.37 16.73 -2.90
C VAL A 115 -6.11 17.95 -2.30
N PHE A 116 -7.37 17.78 -1.90
CA PHE A 116 -8.22 18.86 -1.39
C PHE A 116 -8.37 18.91 0.14
N ILE A 117 -7.48 18.24 0.90
CA ILE A 117 -7.51 18.21 2.37
C ILE A 117 -6.60 19.27 2.98
#